data_AF-A0A1C5P3Q8-F1
#
_entry.id   AF-A0A1C5P3Q8-F1
#
_cell.length_a   1.000
_cell.length_b   1.000
_cell.length_c   1.000
_cell.angle_alpha   90.00
_cell.angle_beta   90.00
_cell.angle_gamma   90.00
#
_symmetry.space_group_name_H-M   'P 1'
#
loop_
_entity.id
_entity.type
_entity.pdbx_description
1 polymer ?
#
loop_
_entity_poly.entity_id
_entity_poly.type
_entity_poly.pdbx_seq_one_letter_code
_entity_poly.pdbx_strand_id
1 'polypeptide(L)' 'MPKGTNQKYKLYRLAQIMLERTDDEHYITMSEIKEALGEL' A
#
# COMPACT_ATOMS: atom_id res chain seq x y z
N MET A 1 -11.15 4.51 -5.11
CA MET A 1 -11.90 3.83 -4.03
C MET A 1 -13.00 4.77 -3.56
N PRO A 2 -14.27 4.34 -3.45
CA PRO A 2 -15.31 5.16 -2.82
C PRO A 2 -14.83 5.64 -1.45
N LYS A 3 -15.30 6.81 -0.97
CA LYS A 3 -14.96 7.42 0.33
C LYS A 3 -15.42 6.52 1.50
N GLY A 4 -14.82 5.35 1.61
CA GLY A 4 -15.23 4.27 2.48
C GLY A 4 -14.45 4.30 3.80
N THR A 5 -15.09 3.74 4.81
CA THR A 5 -14.51 3.36 6.09
C THR A 5 -13.11 2.76 5.89
N ASN A 6 -12.14 3.18 6.71
CA ASN A 6 -10.74 2.73 6.71
C ASN A 6 -9.81 3.32 5.64
N GLN A 7 -10.22 4.31 4.85
CA GLN A 7 -9.32 4.97 3.88
C GLN A 7 -8.03 5.52 4.52
N LYS A 8 -8.13 6.18 5.68
CA LYS A 8 -6.96 6.68 6.42
C LYS A 8 -6.04 5.53 6.85
N TYR A 9 -6.60 4.43 7.33
CA TYR A 9 -5.83 3.25 7.73
C TYR A 9 -5.04 2.65 6.55
N LYS A 10 -5.68 2.56 5.38
CA LYS A 10 -5.02 2.07 4.15
C LYS A 10 -3.85 2.97 3.72
N LEU A 11 -3.97 4.29 3.87
CA LEU A 11 -2.87 5.22 3.59
C LEU A 11 -1.69 5.01 4.55
N TYR A 12 -1.96 4.83 5.85
CA TYR A 12 -0.91 4.52 6.81
C TYR A 12 -0.25 3.16 6.54
N ARG A 13 -1.04 2.14 6.21
CA ARG A 13 -0.51 0.81 5.85
C ARG A 13 0.33 0.87 4.57
N LEU A 14 -0.11 1.63 3.57
CA LEU A 14 0.67 1.84 2.34
C LEU A 14 2.01 2.52 2.64
N ALA A 15 2.03 3.55 3.49
CA ALA A 15 3.28 4.21 3.88
C ALA A 15 4.26 3.25 4.57
N GLN A 16 3.76 2.36 5.45
CA GLN A 16 4.58 1.32 6.07
C GLN A 16 5.16 0.37 5.01
N ILE A 17 4.33 -0.12 4.08
CA ILE A 17 4.76 -0.99 2.99
C ILE A 17 5.85 -0.34 2.14
N MET A 18 5.70 0.95 1.82
CA MET A 18 6.71 1.68 1.05
C MET A 18 8.03 1.81 1.81
N LEU A 19 7.99 2.12 3.11
CA LEU A 19 9.21 2.19 3.92
C LEU A 19 9.91 0.82 4.10
N GLU A 20 9.15 -0.27 4.13
CA GLU A 20 9.67 -1.63 4.31
C GLU A 20 10.21 -2.25 3.03
N ARG A 21 9.64 -1.90 1.87
CA ARG A 21 9.84 -2.63 0.60
C ARG A 21 10.36 -1.78 -0.55
N THR A 22 10.52 -0.47 -0.36
CA THR A 22 11.08 0.42 -1.40
C THR A 22 12.23 1.26 -0.88
N ASP A 23 13.20 1.48 -1.75
CA ASP A 23 14.30 2.42 -1.60
C ASP A 23 14.63 2.99 -2.99
N ASP A 24 15.82 3.55 -3.18
CA ASP A 24 16.21 4.15 -4.46
C ASP A 24 16.36 3.11 -5.59
N GLU A 25 16.58 1.84 -5.28
CA GLU A 25 16.80 0.75 -6.23
C GLU A 25 15.63 -0.25 -6.29
N HIS A 26 14.85 -0.36 -5.22
CA HIS A 26 13.76 -1.32 -5.10
C HIS A 26 12.40 -0.65 -5.24
N TYR A 27 11.63 -1.09 -6.23
CA TYR A 27 10.28 -0.60 -6.53
C TYR A 27 9.25 -1.71 -6.34
N ILE A 28 8.02 -1.32 -5.96
CA ILE A 28 6.88 -2.23 -5.86
C ILE A 28 5.81 -1.87 -6.90
N THR A 29 5.15 -2.89 -7.44
CA THR A 29 4.07 -2.71 -8.41
C THR A 29 2.73 -2.44 -7.75
N MET A 30 1.79 -1.88 -8.50
CA MET A 30 0.42 -1.66 -8.03
C MET A 30 -0.30 -2.97 -7.67
N SER A 31 0.03 -4.08 -8.33
CA SER A 31 -0.55 -5.40 -8.01
C SER A 31 -0.09 -5.89 -6.64
N GLU A 32 1.20 -5.77 -6.33
CA GLU A 32 1.76 -6.13 -5.02
C GLU A 32 1.24 -5.22 -3.90
N ILE A 33 1.02 -3.93 -4.19
CA ILE A 33 0.38 -3.02 -3.24
C ILE A 33 -1.03 -3.49 -2.89
N LYS A 34 -1.84 -3.88 -3.88
CA LYS A 34 -3.21 -4.37 -3.65
C LYS A 34 -3.23 -5.67 -2.85
N GLU A 35 -2.30 -6.58 -3.15
CA GLU A 35 -2.10 -7.82 -2.40
C GLU A 35 -1.74 -7.54 -0.94
N ALA A 36 -0.74 -6.67 -0.72
CA ALA A 36 -0.29 -6.30 0.62
C ALA A 36 -1.34 -5.53 1.43
N LEU A 37 -2.29 -4.85 0.76
CA LEU A 37 -3.44 -4.19 1.38
C LEU A 37 -4.65 -5.11 1.57
N GLY A 38 -4.60 -6.36 1.11
CA GLY A 38 -5.69 -7.33 1.20
C GLY A 38 -6.92 -6.96 0.36
N GLU A 39 -6.71 -6.31 -0.79
CA GLU A 39 -7.78 -5.88 -1.72
C GLU A 39 -7.98 -6.82 -2.92
N LEU A 40 -7.41 -8.04 -2.88
CA LEU A 40 -7.55 -9.09 -3.91
C LEU A 40 -8.49 -10.21 -3.46
#